data_AF-A0A930YYI9-F1
#
_entry.id   AF-A0A930YYI9-F1
#
_cell.length_a   1.000
_cell.length_b   1.000
_cell.length_c   1.000
_cell.angle_alpha   90.00
_cell.angle_beta   90.00
_cell.angle_gamma   90.00
#
_symmetry.space_group_name_H-M   'P 1'
#
loop_
_entity.id
_entity.type
_entity.pdbx_description
1 polymer ?
#
loop_
_entity_poly.entity_id
_entity_poly.type
_entity_poly.pdbx_seq_one_letter_code
_entity_poly.pdbx_strand_id
1 'polypeptide(L)'
;MWDRTLRHQAGEDAGFTLIELMVVLLILAILLAIAIPTFLGVTKSANDRASQSNLNTALVNAKAAFQQAGQTYTTLNAATLSSAEPSLSYTTANSGAQSTISLYTSADGNGVVLVAFSKSNNCWGIADNTQAITNTPANPVQYTNSTAAGSVPVAAGVWYGKWAGATAAQCSSATGLASMVWQQNSFAP
;
A
#
# COMPACT_ATOMS: atom_id res chain seq x y z
N MET A 1 -8.10 -33.27 -75.80
CA MET A 1 -9.07 -32.17 -76.00
C MET A 1 -9.87 -32.07 -74.72
N TRP A 2 -9.63 -30.99 -74.02
CA TRP A 2 -10.04 -30.68 -72.66
C TRP A 2 -11.52 -30.28 -72.64
N ASP A 3 -12.26 -30.65 -71.60
CA ASP A 3 -13.08 -29.72 -70.79
C ASP A 3 -14.03 -30.48 -69.83
N ARG A 4 -13.93 -30.17 -68.53
CA ARG A 4 -15.09 -30.11 -67.63
C ARG A 4 -14.72 -29.43 -66.30
N THR A 5 -14.88 -28.11 -66.31
CA THR A 5 -15.49 -27.29 -65.23
C THR A 5 -15.17 -27.67 -63.78
N LEU A 6 -14.16 -27.00 -63.23
CA LEU A 6 -14.02 -26.77 -61.79
C LEU A 6 -15.14 -25.82 -61.34
N ARG A 7 -16.16 -26.35 -60.67
CA ARG A 7 -17.16 -25.55 -59.97
C ARG A 7 -16.48 -24.79 -58.82
N HIS A 8 -16.23 -23.51 -59.02
CA HIS A 8 -15.99 -22.58 -57.92
C HIS A 8 -17.25 -22.54 -57.05
N GLN A 9 -17.21 -23.17 -55.88
CA GLN A 9 -18.04 -22.73 -54.77
C GLN A 9 -17.48 -21.38 -54.35
N ALA A 10 -18.04 -20.30 -54.90
CA ALA A 10 -17.85 -18.98 -54.34
C ALA A 10 -18.44 -19.02 -52.92
N GLY A 11 -17.58 -19.21 -51.93
CA GLY A 11 -17.93 -18.90 -50.55
C GLY A 11 -18.39 -17.46 -50.54
N GLU A 12 -19.59 -17.24 -50.03
CA GLU A 12 -20.12 -15.89 -49.81
C GLU A 12 -19.20 -15.22 -48.80
N ASP A 13 -18.20 -14.47 -49.29
CA ASP A 13 -17.41 -13.56 -48.48
C ASP A 13 -18.34 -12.45 -48.00
N ALA A 14 -19.09 -12.75 -46.93
CA ALA A 14 -19.90 -11.79 -46.18
C ALA A 14 -18.93 -10.80 -45.52
N GLY A 15 -18.54 -9.79 -46.30
CA GLY A 15 -17.69 -8.69 -45.84
C GLY A 15 -18.41 -7.90 -44.76
N PHE A 16 -17.77 -7.79 -43.59
CA PHE A 16 -18.23 -6.95 -42.48
C PHE A 16 -18.45 -5.52 -43.00
N THR A 17 -19.65 -4.96 -42.78
CA THR A 17 -19.95 -3.64 -43.32
C THR A 17 -19.23 -2.56 -42.51
N LEU A 18 -18.80 -1.47 -43.17
CA LEU A 18 -18.20 -0.33 -42.45
C LEU A 18 -19.15 0.28 -41.42
N ILE A 19 -20.47 0.20 -41.68
CA ILE A 19 -21.49 0.70 -40.76
C ILE A 19 -21.59 -0.16 -39.49
N GLU A 20 -21.40 -1.49 -39.59
CA GLU A 20 -21.34 -2.36 -38.41
C GLU A 20 -20.15 -1.99 -37.51
N LEU A 21 -18.98 -1.71 -38.08
CA LEU A 21 -17.83 -1.27 -37.28
C LEU A 21 -18.07 0.09 -36.63
N MET A 22 -18.76 1.01 -37.32
CA MET A 22 -19.07 2.32 -36.75
C MET A 22 -20.00 2.23 -35.53
N VAL A 23 -21.07 1.44 -35.61
CA VAL A 23 -22.00 1.28 -34.48
C VAL A 23 -21.32 0.57 -33.30
N VAL A 24 -20.47 -0.43 -33.57
CA VAL A 24 -19.70 -1.12 -32.53
C VAL A 24 -18.75 -0.16 -31.81
N LEU A 25 -18.01 0.67 -32.54
CA LEU A 25 -17.11 1.66 -31.94
C LEU A 25 -17.89 2.73 -31.14
N LEU A 26 -19.07 3.12 -31.61
CA LEU A 26 -19.95 4.05 -30.87
C LEU A 26 -20.37 3.45 -29.52
N ILE A 27 -20.82 2.19 -29.51
CA ILE A 27 -21.24 1.52 -28.26
C ILE A 27 -20.03 1.34 -27.34
N LEU A 28 -18.87 0.91 -27.87
CA LEU A 28 -17.63 0.78 -27.10
C LEU A 28 -17.20 2.12 -26.47
N ALA A 29 -17.35 3.24 -27.17
CA ALA A 29 -17.04 4.56 -26.64
C ALA A 29 -17.92 4.91 -25.42
N ILE A 30 -19.22 4.61 -25.47
CA ILE A 30 -20.15 4.83 -24.35
C ILE A 30 -19.78 3.95 -23.15
N LEU A 31 -19.46 2.67 -23.38
CA LEU A 31 -19.05 1.76 -22.32
C LEU A 31 -17.75 2.21 -21.64
N LEU A 32 -16.76 2.64 -22.43
CA LEU A 32 -15.49 3.14 -21.90
C LEU A 32 -15.65 4.43 -21.08
N ALA A 33 -16.57 5.33 -21.48
CA ALA A 33 -16.82 6.57 -20.75
C ALA A 33 -17.24 6.32 -19.29
N ILE A 34 -18.00 5.26 -19.02
CA ILE A 34 -18.42 4.88 -17.66
C ILE A 34 -17.37 3.97 -16.98
N ALA A 35 -16.75 3.08 -17.75
CA ALA A 35 -15.80 2.10 -17.21
C ALA A 35 -14.48 2.72 -16.73
N ILE A 36 -13.92 3.72 -17.43
CA ILE A 36 -12.62 4.31 -17.06
C ILE A 36 -12.62 4.95 -15.66
N PRO A 37 -13.53 5.89 -15.32
CA PRO A 37 -13.48 6.54 -14.01
C PRO A 37 -13.73 5.56 -12.86
N THR A 38 -14.62 4.58 -13.05
CA THR A 38 -14.92 3.55 -12.05
C THR A 38 -13.73 2.61 -11.83
N PHE A 39 -13.11 2.15 -12.92
CA PHE A 39 -11.93 1.27 -12.86
C PHE A 39 -10.73 1.93 -12.15
N LEU A 40 -10.49 3.21 -12.40
CA LEU A 40 -9.42 3.96 -11.73
C LEU A 40 -9.66 4.06 -10.21
N GLY A 41 -10.90 4.31 -9.79
CA GLY A 41 -11.26 4.35 -8.37
C GLY A 41 -11.06 3.00 -7.67
N VAL A 42 -11.53 1.91 -8.28
CA VAL A 42 -11.37 0.55 -7.74
C VAL A 42 -9.88 0.18 -7.65
N THR A 43 -9.09 0.47 -8.67
CA THR A 43 -7.65 0.19 -8.69
C THR A 43 -6.92 0.98 -7.60
N LYS A 44 -7.26 2.24 -7.39
CA LYS A 44 -6.68 3.06 -6.30
C LYS A 44 -6.99 2.46 -4.92
N SER A 45 -8.26 2.10 -4.69
CA SER A 45 -8.67 1.49 -3.41
C SER A 45 -8.02 0.12 -3.20
N ALA A 46 -7.91 -0.71 -4.25
CA ALA A 46 -7.24 -2.00 -4.17
C ALA A 46 -5.76 -1.85 -3.79
N ASN A 47 -5.08 -0.86 -4.39
CA ASN A 47 -3.69 -0.54 -4.07
C ASN A 47 -3.50 -0.09 -2.62
N ASP A 48 -4.42 0.72 -2.09
CA ASP A 48 -4.40 1.15 -0.68
C ASP A 48 -4.66 -0.03 0.27
N ARG A 49 -5.66 -0.86 -0.03
CA ARG A 49 -5.97 -2.06 0.75
C ARG A 49 -4.80 -3.04 0.77
N ALA A 50 -4.06 -3.19 -0.33
CA ALA A 50 -2.87 -4.03 -0.38
C ALA A 50 -1.79 -3.54 0.61
N SER A 51 -1.46 -2.23 0.60
CA SER A 51 -0.52 -1.66 1.58
C SER A 51 -1.00 -1.82 3.02
N GLN A 52 -2.29 -1.56 3.29
CA GLN A 52 -2.86 -1.73 4.64
C GLN A 52 -2.82 -3.20 5.09
N SER A 53 -3.11 -4.14 4.20
CA SER A 53 -3.03 -5.58 4.50
C SER A 53 -1.60 -5.98 4.83
N ASN A 54 -0.62 -5.55 4.03
CA ASN A 54 0.80 -5.84 4.28
C ASN A 54 1.27 -5.25 5.61
N LEU A 55 0.81 -4.04 5.96
CA LEU A 55 1.10 -3.43 7.26
C LEU A 55 0.49 -4.21 8.43
N ASN A 56 -0.73 -4.72 8.29
CA ASN A 56 -1.34 -5.56 9.33
C ASN A 56 -0.58 -6.88 9.50
N THR A 57 -0.17 -7.53 8.41
CA THR A 57 0.70 -8.71 8.47
C THR A 57 2.03 -8.39 9.17
N ALA A 58 2.68 -7.29 8.81
CA ALA A 58 3.91 -6.83 9.45
C ALA A 58 3.72 -6.54 10.95
N LEU A 59 2.58 -5.94 11.34
CA LEU A 59 2.23 -5.69 12.74
C LEU A 59 2.08 -7.00 13.53
N VAL A 60 1.39 -7.99 12.98
CA VAL A 60 1.22 -9.30 13.63
C VAL A 60 2.59 -9.96 13.85
N ASN A 61 3.47 -9.92 12.86
CA ASN A 61 4.82 -10.46 12.98
C ASN A 61 5.67 -9.67 13.97
N ALA A 62 5.55 -8.34 14.00
CA ALA A 62 6.21 -7.52 15.00
C ALA A 62 5.72 -7.88 16.41
N LYS A 63 4.41 -8.06 16.61
CA LYS A 63 3.84 -8.49 17.90
C LYS A 63 4.29 -9.90 18.29
N ALA A 64 4.40 -10.82 17.35
CA ALA A 64 4.94 -12.15 17.62
C ALA A 64 6.41 -12.07 18.09
N ALA A 65 7.22 -11.26 17.42
CA ALA A 65 8.62 -11.02 17.80
C ALA A 65 8.73 -10.33 19.17
N PHE A 66 7.85 -9.38 19.47
CA PHE A 66 7.76 -8.73 20.78
C PHE A 66 7.54 -9.74 21.91
N GLN A 67 6.61 -10.67 21.74
CA GLN A 67 6.36 -11.70 22.76
C GLN A 67 7.57 -12.64 22.93
N GLN A 68 8.24 -13.00 21.84
CA GLN A 68 9.44 -13.85 21.87
C GLN A 68 10.65 -13.15 22.51
N ALA A 69 10.74 -11.82 22.37
CA ALA A 69 11.84 -11.01 22.89
C ALA A 69 11.64 -10.58 24.36
N GLY A 70 10.64 -11.12 25.07
CA GLY A 70 10.37 -10.74 26.46
C GLY A 70 9.65 -9.40 26.60
N GLN A 71 8.70 -9.13 25.70
CA GLN A 71 7.84 -7.94 25.70
C GLN A 71 8.59 -6.63 25.47
N THR A 72 9.49 -6.63 24.48
CA THR A 72 10.19 -5.43 24.00
C THR A 72 10.42 -5.46 22.50
N TYR A 73 10.43 -4.29 21.87
CA TYR A 73 10.78 -4.09 20.46
C TYR A 73 12.27 -3.79 20.24
N THR A 74 13.10 -3.76 21.29
CA THR A 74 14.55 -3.43 21.18
C THR A 74 15.32 -4.29 20.19
N THR A 75 14.97 -5.57 20.07
CA THR A 75 15.63 -6.52 19.16
C THR A 75 14.96 -6.60 17.79
N LEU A 76 13.78 -5.98 17.63
CA LEU A 76 13.04 -6.00 16.37
C LEU A 76 13.80 -5.18 15.32
N ASN A 77 14.06 -5.81 14.18
CA ASN A 77 14.74 -5.20 13.05
C ASN A 77 14.28 -5.81 11.72
N ALA A 78 14.75 -5.26 10.61
CA ALA A 78 14.39 -5.72 9.28
C ALA A 78 14.64 -7.22 9.06
N ALA A 79 15.75 -7.77 9.58
CA ALA A 79 16.07 -9.18 9.42
C ALA A 79 15.07 -10.08 10.16
N THR A 80 14.73 -9.74 11.41
CA THR A 80 13.75 -10.50 12.21
C THR A 80 12.39 -10.59 11.51
N LEU A 81 11.92 -9.47 10.95
CA LEU A 81 10.65 -9.43 10.23
C LEU A 81 10.71 -10.11 8.86
N SER A 82 11.84 -10.00 8.14
CA SER A 82 12.05 -10.70 6.86
C SER A 82 12.07 -12.22 7.03
N SER A 83 12.57 -12.73 8.16
CA SER A 83 12.51 -14.15 8.48
C SER A 83 11.09 -14.61 8.79
N ALA A 84 10.27 -13.76 9.43
CA ALA A 84 8.88 -14.08 9.75
C ALA A 84 7.96 -13.99 8.52
N GLU A 85 8.22 -13.04 7.60
CA GLU A 85 7.43 -12.84 6.39
C GLU A 85 8.33 -12.58 5.18
N PRO A 86 8.79 -13.64 4.50
CA PRO A 86 9.70 -13.51 3.37
C PRO A 86 9.08 -12.87 2.12
N SER A 87 7.75 -12.79 2.05
CA SER A 87 7.05 -12.16 0.92
C SER A 87 7.11 -10.63 0.96
N LEU A 88 7.45 -10.05 2.11
CA LEU A 88 7.61 -8.62 2.33
C LEU A 88 9.09 -8.27 2.52
N SER A 89 9.49 -7.12 2.01
CA SER A 89 10.82 -6.55 2.26
C SER A 89 10.74 -5.54 3.39
N TYR A 90 11.73 -5.54 4.27
CA TYR A 90 11.77 -4.62 5.41
C TYR A 90 13.01 -3.73 5.33
N THR A 91 12.86 -2.45 5.64
CA THR A 91 13.95 -1.48 5.60
C THR A 91 13.79 -0.43 6.70
N THR A 92 14.86 0.27 7.05
CA THR A 92 14.81 1.47 7.89
C THR A 92 14.82 2.77 7.06
N ALA A 93 14.97 2.63 5.73
CA ALA A 93 14.90 3.72 4.77
C ALA A 93 13.47 3.87 4.22
N ASN A 94 13.32 4.51 3.06
CA ASN A 94 12.03 4.77 2.45
C ASN A 94 11.33 3.48 1.99
N SER A 95 10.02 3.43 2.20
CA SER A 95 9.13 2.47 1.54
C SER A 95 8.90 2.91 0.09
N GLY A 96 9.60 2.26 -0.84
CA GLY A 96 9.48 2.56 -2.27
C GLY A 96 8.29 1.89 -2.97
N ALA A 97 7.68 0.90 -2.32
CA ALA A 97 6.66 0.03 -2.92
C ALA A 97 5.73 -0.56 -1.85
N GLN A 98 4.59 -1.10 -2.30
CA GLN A 98 3.57 -1.72 -1.45
C GLN A 98 4.09 -2.91 -0.63
N SER A 99 5.09 -3.64 -1.15
CA SER A 99 5.70 -4.80 -0.49
C SER A 99 6.94 -4.44 0.35
N THR A 100 7.35 -3.16 0.38
CA THR A 100 8.49 -2.70 1.17
C THR A 100 7.98 -1.96 2.40
N ILE A 101 8.16 -2.53 3.58
CA ILE A 101 7.78 -1.92 4.84
C ILE A 101 8.98 -1.20 5.43
N SER A 102 8.83 0.11 5.62
CA SER A 102 9.78 0.91 6.38
C SER A 102 9.45 0.79 7.86
N LEU A 103 10.42 0.45 8.70
CA LEU A 103 10.22 0.22 10.13
C LEU A 103 11.14 1.09 10.98
N TYR A 104 10.68 1.43 12.16
CA TYR A 104 11.47 2.10 13.19
C TYR A 104 11.02 1.59 14.55
N THR A 105 11.97 1.31 15.43
CA THR A 105 11.71 0.94 16.82
C THR A 105 12.11 2.09 17.73
N SER A 106 11.27 2.40 18.72
CA SER A 106 11.57 3.45 19.68
C SER A 106 12.78 3.07 20.54
N ALA A 107 13.53 4.07 20.98
CA ALA A 107 14.73 3.85 21.79
C ALA A 107 14.44 3.23 23.17
N ASP A 108 13.23 3.43 23.70
CA ASP A 108 12.76 2.79 24.93
C ASP A 108 12.21 1.37 24.72
N GLY A 109 12.15 0.89 23.47
CA GLY A 109 11.69 -0.45 23.13
C GLY A 109 10.17 -0.67 23.27
N ASN A 110 9.41 0.38 23.57
CA ASN A 110 7.97 0.30 23.80
C ASN A 110 7.14 0.59 22.54
N GLY A 111 7.77 1.04 21.46
CA GLY A 111 7.10 1.47 20.25
C GLY A 111 7.73 0.87 19.00
N VAL A 112 6.89 0.53 18.04
CA VAL A 112 7.30 0.27 16.65
C VAL A 112 6.42 1.07 15.70
N VAL A 113 7.04 1.66 14.68
CA VAL A 113 6.38 2.37 13.59
C VAL A 113 6.68 1.62 12.30
N LEU A 114 5.64 1.27 11.56
CA LEU A 114 5.67 0.59 10.28
C LEU A 114 4.97 1.46 9.26
N VAL A 115 5.58 1.72 8.10
CA VAL A 115 4.94 2.47 7.01
C VAL A 115 5.14 1.80 5.66
N ALA A 116 4.13 1.94 4.80
CA ALA A 116 4.11 1.37 3.45
C ALA A 116 3.55 2.36 2.44
N PHE A 117 4.26 2.50 1.31
CA PHE A 117 3.82 3.32 0.19
C PHE A 117 2.87 2.55 -0.71
N SER A 118 1.77 3.19 -1.09
CA SER A 118 0.78 2.67 -2.03
C SER A 118 0.97 3.28 -3.42
N LYS A 119 0.71 2.49 -4.47
CA LYS A 119 0.68 2.96 -5.87
C LYS A 119 -0.39 4.03 -6.13
N SER A 120 -1.25 4.30 -5.17
CA SER A 120 -2.22 5.41 -5.15
C SER A 120 -1.60 6.77 -4.82
N ASN A 121 -0.28 6.83 -4.56
CA ASN A 121 0.44 7.98 -3.98
C ASN A 121 0.00 8.31 -2.55
N ASN A 122 -0.30 7.29 -1.75
CA ASN A 122 -0.58 7.42 -0.32
C ASN A 122 0.51 6.69 0.47
N CYS A 123 0.94 7.27 1.59
CA CYS A 123 1.73 6.57 2.58
C CYS A 123 0.81 6.18 3.75
N TRP A 124 0.84 4.89 4.09
CA TRP A 124 0.05 4.33 5.19
C TRP A 124 1.01 3.96 6.32
N GLY A 125 0.58 4.16 7.57
CA GLY A 125 1.38 3.88 8.74
C GLY A 125 0.61 3.13 9.82
N ILE A 126 1.30 2.28 10.55
CA ILE A 126 0.84 1.70 11.81
C ILE A 126 1.93 1.97 12.85
N ALA A 127 1.54 2.48 14.02
CA ALA A 127 2.42 2.50 15.18
C ALA A 127 1.79 1.66 16.29
N ASP A 128 2.56 0.78 16.91
CA ASP A 128 2.14 0.03 18.09
C ASP A 128 3.00 0.45 19.26
N ASN A 129 2.39 1.18 20.19
CA ASN A 129 3.00 1.62 21.43
C ASN A 129 2.46 0.74 22.55
N THR A 130 3.26 -0.19 23.05
CA THR A 130 2.87 -1.07 24.16
C THR A 130 2.74 -0.30 25.48
N GLN A 131 3.45 0.82 25.58
CA GLN A 131 3.39 1.77 26.69
C GLN A 131 3.51 3.20 26.15
N ALA A 132 3.32 4.19 27.01
CA ALA A 132 3.60 5.57 26.63
C ALA A 132 5.08 5.71 26.27
N ILE A 133 5.37 6.30 25.11
CA ILE A 133 6.73 6.53 24.64
C ILE A 133 7.33 7.68 25.44
N THR A 134 8.41 7.41 26.16
CA THR A 134 9.02 8.36 27.10
C THR A 134 10.38 8.83 26.63
N ASN A 135 11.06 8.04 25.80
CA ASN A 135 12.29 8.44 25.13
C ASN A 135 11.96 8.82 23.69
N THR A 136 11.78 10.12 23.45
CA THR A 136 11.52 10.71 22.14
C THR A 136 12.83 11.28 21.57
N PRO A 137 13.76 10.46 21.06
CA PRO A 137 14.96 11.01 20.46
C PRO A 137 14.54 11.93 19.30
N ALA A 138 15.18 13.09 19.20
CA ALA A 138 14.85 14.14 18.22
C ALA A 138 15.07 13.73 16.75
N ASN A 139 15.48 12.48 16.48
CA ASN A 139 15.69 11.93 15.16
C ASN A 139 15.81 10.39 15.28
N PRO A 140 15.19 9.59 14.40
CA PRO A 140 14.42 10.02 13.24
C PRO A 140 12.93 10.25 13.49
N VAL A 141 12.27 9.46 14.34
CA VAL A 141 10.81 9.57 14.53
C VAL A 141 10.45 10.59 15.59
N GLN A 142 9.67 11.59 15.21
CA GLN A 142 9.06 12.52 16.17
C GLN A 142 7.86 11.86 16.82
N TYR A 143 7.98 11.52 18.10
CA TYR A 143 6.85 11.18 18.94
C TYR A 143 6.38 12.44 19.69
N THR A 144 5.09 12.73 19.69
CA THR A 144 4.54 13.90 20.41
C THR A 144 3.27 13.53 21.17
N ASN A 145 2.89 14.34 22.16
CA ASN A 145 1.60 14.21 22.86
C ASN A 145 0.42 14.80 22.06
N SER A 146 0.50 14.72 20.73
CA SER A 146 -0.47 15.28 19.81
C SER A 146 -0.78 14.28 18.70
N THR A 147 -2.02 14.28 18.24
CA THR A 147 -2.45 13.60 17.01
C THR A 147 -2.30 14.49 15.77
N ALA A 148 -1.64 15.65 15.92
CA ALA A 148 -1.36 16.54 14.81
C ALA A 148 -0.49 15.87 13.74
N ALA A 149 -0.61 16.34 12.51
CA ALA A 149 0.17 15.84 11.39
C ALA A 149 1.67 15.97 11.68
N GLY A 150 2.46 14.96 11.29
CA GLY A 150 3.92 15.05 11.39
C GLY A 150 4.56 14.20 12.48
N SER A 151 3.79 13.70 13.45
CA SER A 151 4.34 13.04 14.62
C SER A 151 3.48 11.88 15.08
N VAL A 152 4.13 10.80 15.51
CA VAL A 152 3.44 9.64 16.09
C VAL A 152 2.98 10.01 17.51
N PRO A 153 1.73 9.71 17.90
CA PRO A 153 1.30 9.94 19.27
C PRO A 153 2.14 9.13 20.27
N VAL A 154 2.52 9.72 21.41
CA VAL A 154 3.26 9.02 22.48
C VAL A 154 2.38 8.06 23.28
N ALA A 155 1.07 8.24 23.27
CA ALA A 155 0.17 7.45 24.10
C ALA A 155 0.17 5.97 23.67
N ALA A 156 0.01 5.09 24.67
CA ALA A 156 -0.07 3.65 24.45
C ALA A 156 -1.28 3.30 23.55
N GLY A 157 -1.12 2.25 22.74
CA GLY A 157 -2.12 1.74 21.83
C GLY A 157 -1.60 1.59 20.40
N VAL A 158 -2.48 1.08 19.54
CA VAL A 158 -2.26 1.00 18.09
C VAL A 158 -2.80 2.25 17.43
N TRP A 159 -1.95 2.90 16.65
CA TRP A 159 -2.26 4.09 15.89
C TRP A 159 -2.15 3.79 14.40
N TYR A 160 -3.08 4.35 13.64
CA TYR A 160 -3.16 4.20 12.20
C TYR A 160 -2.96 5.56 11.55
N GLY A 161 -2.01 5.62 10.63
CA GLY A 161 -1.56 6.83 9.95
C GLY A 161 -1.91 6.82 8.47
N LYS A 162 -2.26 7.98 7.93
CA LYS A 162 -2.38 8.21 6.49
C LYS A 162 -1.74 9.54 6.12
N TRP A 163 -0.92 9.53 5.09
CA TRP A 163 -0.49 10.71 4.35
C TRP A 163 -0.93 10.57 2.88
N ALA A 164 -1.94 11.35 2.50
CA ALA A 164 -2.41 11.40 1.11
C ALA A 164 -1.50 12.26 0.23
N GLY A 165 -1.26 11.82 -1.01
CA GLY A 165 -0.41 12.55 -1.96
C GLY A 165 1.08 12.52 -1.63
N ALA A 166 1.52 11.52 -0.87
CA ALA A 166 2.93 11.30 -0.60
C ALA A 166 3.67 10.78 -1.85
N THR A 167 4.98 11.01 -1.90
CA THR A 167 5.87 10.30 -2.83
C THR A 167 6.55 9.12 -2.14
N ALA A 168 7.04 8.16 -2.91
CA ALA A 168 7.84 7.04 -2.40
C ALA A 168 9.05 7.51 -1.56
N ALA A 169 9.70 8.61 -1.95
CA ALA A 169 10.84 9.18 -1.23
C ALA A 169 10.46 9.81 0.12
N GLN A 170 9.18 10.12 0.30
CA GLN A 170 8.63 10.72 1.53
C GLN A 170 8.02 9.68 2.45
N CYS A 171 7.75 8.45 2.01
CA CYS A 171 7.13 7.43 2.85
C CYS A 171 8.21 6.67 3.63
N SER A 172 8.51 7.14 4.84
CA SER A 172 9.55 6.56 5.70
C SER A 172 9.12 6.62 7.14
N SER A 173 9.31 5.51 7.87
CA SER A 173 9.01 5.42 9.30
C SER A 173 9.86 6.43 10.06
N ALA A 174 11.09 6.65 9.60
CA ALA A 174 12.12 7.51 10.16
C ALA A 174 11.84 9.00 9.91
N THR A 175 11.88 9.47 8.66
CA THR A 175 11.85 10.92 8.33
C THR A 175 10.60 11.34 7.56
N GLY A 176 9.71 10.39 7.28
CA GLY A 176 8.65 10.50 6.29
C GLY A 176 7.25 10.65 6.86
N LEU A 177 7.12 11.25 8.04
CA LEU A 177 5.86 11.35 8.76
C LEU A 177 5.22 12.74 8.69
N ALA A 178 5.87 13.72 8.05
CA ALA A 178 5.57 15.16 8.13
C ALA A 178 4.10 15.56 7.90
N SER A 179 3.35 14.85 7.06
CA SER A 179 1.91 15.08 6.85
C SER A 179 1.04 13.86 7.15
N MET A 180 1.61 12.87 7.86
CA MET A 180 0.87 11.71 8.33
C MET A 180 -0.06 12.14 9.46
N VAL A 181 -1.36 11.89 9.28
CA VAL A 181 -2.38 12.10 10.30
C VAL A 181 -2.68 10.77 10.98
N TRP A 182 -2.65 10.74 12.31
CA TRP A 182 -2.81 9.55 13.12
C TRP A 182 -4.17 9.51 13.82
N GLN A 183 -4.76 8.31 13.90
CA GLN A 183 -5.96 8.06 14.69
C GLN A 183 -5.93 6.65 15.30
N GLN A 184 -6.85 6.39 16.24
CA GLN A 184 -7.02 5.07 16.85
C GLN A 184 -8.07 4.24 16.12
N ASN A 185 -8.11 2.94 16.42
CA ASN A 185 -9.10 1.95 15.97
C ASN A 185 -9.01 1.51 14.51
N SER A 186 -8.78 2.41 13.55
CA SER A 186 -8.69 2.04 12.13
C SER A 186 -7.98 3.07 11.25
N PHE A 187 -7.60 2.67 10.03
CA PHE A 187 -7.15 3.57 8.99
C PHE A 187 -8.20 4.61 8.59
N ALA A 188 -7.76 5.80 8.20
CA ALA A 188 -8.63 6.83 7.64
C ALA A 188 -9.21 6.38 6.29
N PRO A 189 -10.48 6.68 5.98
CA PRO A 189 -11.03 6.50 4.64
C PRO A 189 -10.20 7.27 3.59
#